data_AF-A0A432SIB3-F1
#
_entry.id   AF-A0A432SIB3-F1
#
_cell.length_a   1.000
_cell.length_b   1.000
_cell.length_c   1.000
_cell.angle_alpha   90.00
_cell.angle_beta   90.00
_cell.angle_gamma   90.00
#
_symmetry.space_group_name_H-M   'P 1'
#
loop_
_entity.id
_entity.type
_entity.pdbx_description
1 polymer ?
#
loop_
_entity_poly.entity_id
_entity_poly.type
_entity_poly.pdbx_seq_one_letter_code
_entity_poly.pdbx_strand_id
1 'polypeptide(L)'
;PNGTQASRSAAVKPAADRFKGRYKEALEELQSAEEVLERAKANGDSSGEHNTQIEIGRAKEKKDALELFKKDLGTFVRMYEFLSQIVDYEDAELEKLSVYARGLLPNLKVLDLQEDIDLSAVEMTHFSLKNKRVQKINLKNGTLDPENPGEGKSKETKTDPLSVIIEKMNELFSGDLTDQDKINYINTVKDKVMENDAVMQQLQTNSKEQVMLGDFPVAVTDAIVDTMDAHNTLATQALSEDKIQQGFAKLILDVIYKEIGVV
;
A
#
# COMPACT_ATOMS: atom_id res chain seq x y z
N PRO A 1 -16.00 -41.83 19.28
CA PRO A 1 -16.88 -40.74 18.77
C PRO A 1 -17.22 -40.94 17.27
N ASN A 2 -18.45 -41.35 16.97
CA ASN A 2 -18.92 -41.74 15.64
C ASN A 2 -19.41 -40.53 14.81
N GLY A 3 -18.51 -39.61 14.45
CA GLY A 3 -18.81 -38.56 13.48
C GLY A 3 -18.36 -38.98 12.09
N THR A 4 -19.29 -39.30 11.19
CA THR A 4 -18.99 -39.63 9.78
C THR A 4 -18.36 -38.42 9.08
N GLN A 5 -17.51 -38.66 8.08
CA GLN A 5 -16.86 -37.60 7.27
C GLN A 5 -17.89 -36.58 6.71
N ALA A 6 -19.11 -37.05 6.41
CA ALA A 6 -20.24 -36.22 6.00
C ALA A 6 -20.68 -35.21 7.07
N SER A 7 -20.76 -35.61 8.35
CA SER A 7 -21.12 -34.71 9.46
C SER A 7 -20.05 -33.63 9.71
N ARG A 8 -18.77 -33.95 9.51
CA ARG A 8 -17.66 -32.99 9.61
C ARG A 8 -17.69 -31.96 8.49
N SER A 9 -17.97 -32.40 7.27
CA SER A 9 -18.14 -31.52 6.11
C SER A 9 -19.35 -30.58 6.25
N ALA A 10 -20.46 -31.08 6.81
CA ALA A 10 -21.65 -30.28 7.06
C ALA A 10 -21.41 -29.15 8.09
N ALA A 11 -20.57 -29.38 9.10
CA ALA A 11 -20.25 -28.39 10.12
C ALA A 11 -19.41 -27.20 9.61
N VAL A 12 -18.54 -27.43 8.61
CA VAL A 12 -17.70 -26.37 8.02
C VAL A 12 -18.38 -25.64 6.86
N LYS A 13 -19.47 -26.19 6.32
CA LYS A 13 -20.20 -25.66 5.16
C LYS A 13 -20.65 -24.20 5.32
N PRO A 14 -21.28 -23.77 6.42
CA PRO A 14 -21.72 -22.38 6.56
C PRO A 14 -20.59 -21.36 6.51
N ALA A 15 -19.44 -21.68 7.11
CA ALA A 15 -18.26 -20.81 7.09
C ALA A 15 -17.61 -20.78 5.70
N ALA A 16 -17.51 -21.94 5.04
CA ALA A 16 -17.01 -22.02 3.68
C ALA A 16 -17.89 -21.24 2.68
N ASP A 17 -19.21 -21.32 2.82
CA ASP A 17 -20.16 -20.60 1.97
C ASP A 17 -20.08 -19.08 2.21
N ARG A 18 -19.93 -18.63 3.46
CA ARG A 18 -19.67 -17.22 3.78
C ARG A 18 -18.37 -16.71 3.16
N PHE A 19 -17.29 -17.48 3.26
CA PHE A 19 -16.01 -17.13 2.64
C PHE A 19 -16.15 -16.99 1.12
N LYS A 20 -16.75 -18.00 0.47
CA LYS A 20 -16.97 -17.98 -0.98
C LYS A 20 -17.85 -16.82 -1.42
N GLY A 21 -18.91 -16.52 -0.65
CA GLY A 21 -19.79 -15.38 -0.91
C GLY A 21 -19.03 -14.05 -0.88
N ARG A 22 -18.27 -13.80 0.20
CA ARG A 22 -17.44 -12.59 0.35
C ARG A 22 -16.34 -12.49 -0.71
N TYR A 23 -15.74 -13.63 -1.05
CA TYR A 23 -14.70 -13.68 -2.07
C TYR A 23 -15.26 -13.39 -3.46
N LYS A 24 -16.45 -13.93 -3.75
CA LYS A 24 -17.18 -13.63 -4.99
C LYS A 24 -17.59 -12.15 -5.07
N GLU A 25 -18.16 -11.61 -3.99
CA GLU A 25 -18.54 -10.20 -3.88
C GLU A 25 -17.35 -9.27 -4.14
N ALA A 26 -16.19 -9.54 -3.52
CA ALA A 26 -14.98 -8.75 -3.74
C ALA A 26 -14.49 -8.82 -5.21
N LEU A 27 -14.66 -9.96 -5.89
CA LEU A 27 -14.32 -10.09 -7.31
C LEU A 27 -15.32 -9.37 -8.23
N GLU A 28 -16.62 -9.43 -7.94
CA GLU A 28 -17.65 -8.68 -8.68
C GLU A 28 -17.48 -7.16 -8.49
N GLU A 29 -17.13 -6.71 -7.28
CA GLU A 29 -16.74 -5.31 -7.02
C GLU A 29 -15.52 -4.89 -7.84
N LEU A 30 -14.48 -5.74 -7.92
CA LEU A 30 -13.29 -5.45 -8.72
C LEU A 30 -13.61 -5.35 -10.20
N GLN A 31 -14.34 -6.32 -10.75
CA GLN A 31 -14.70 -6.34 -12.16
C GLN A 31 -15.54 -5.12 -12.55
N SER A 32 -16.55 -4.79 -11.74
CA SER A 32 -17.40 -3.62 -12.00
C SER A 32 -16.64 -2.31 -11.88
N ALA A 33 -15.72 -2.18 -10.91
CA ALA A 33 -14.88 -1.00 -10.77
C ALA A 33 -13.89 -0.86 -11.93
N GLU A 34 -13.32 -1.97 -12.44
CA GLU A 34 -12.46 -1.96 -13.63
C GLU A 34 -13.24 -1.52 -14.89
N GLU A 35 -14.47 -2.00 -15.09
CA GLU A 35 -15.35 -1.55 -16.19
C GLU A 35 -15.67 -0.05 -16.11
N VAL A 36 -15.93 0.47 -14.90
CA VAL A 36 -16.19 1.90 -14.69
C VAL A 36 -14.94 2.72 -14.96
N LEU A 37 -13.76 2.23 -14.58
CA LEU A 37 -12.49 2.90 -14.83
C LEU A 37 -12.23 3.02 -16.33
N GLU A 38 -12.46 1.96 -17.10
CA GLU A 38 -12.28 2.00 -18.55
C GLU A 38 -13.26 2.97 -19.23
N ARG A 39 -14.50 3.08 -18.74
CA ARG A 39 -15.47 4.08 -19.23
C ARG A 39 -15.08 5.51 -18.84
N ALA A 40 -14.56 5.71 -17.63
CA ALA A 40 -14.10 7.02 -17.17
C ALA A 40 -12.92 7.52 -18.01
N LYS A 41 -11.95 6.64 -18.30
CA LYS A 41 -10.83 6.90 -19.22
C LYS A 41 -11.30 7.23 -20.64
N ALA A 42 -12.27 6.47 -21.16
CA ALA A 42 -12.83 6.73 -22.49
C ALA A 42 -13.52 8.10 -22.61
N ASN A 43 -14.06 8.60 -21.50
CA ASN A 43 -14.76 9.89 -21.42
C ASN A 43 -13.85 11.06 -20.99
N GLY A 44 -12.60 10.80 -20.60
CA GLY A 44 -11.67 11.82 -20.11
C GLY A 44 -12.08 12.45 -18.77
N ASP A 45 -12.81 11.71 -17.92
CA ASP A 45 -13.25 12.18 -16.60
C ASP A 45 -12.22 11.85 -15.51
N SER A 46 -11.28 12.78 -15.27
CA SER A 46 -10.22 12.60 -14.28
C SER A 46 -10.73 12.44 -12.84
N SER A 47 -11.91 12.98 -12.50
CA SER A 47 -12.49 12.80 -11.15
C SER A 47 -13.13 11.43 -11.01
N GLY A 48 -13.81 10.95 -12.05
CA GLY A 48 -14.36 9.61 -12.13
C GLY A 48 -13.27 8.53 -12.10
N GLU A 49 -12.16 8.73 -12.80
CA GLU A 49 -10.99 7.85 -12.76
C GLU A 49 -10.43 7.71 -11.33
N HIS A 50 -10.20 8.84 -10.65
CA HIS A 50 -9.64 8.84 -9.30
C HIS A 50 -10.55 8.14 -8.29
N ASN A 51 -11.84 8.47 -8.28
CA ASN A 51 -12.81 7.84 -7.37
C ASN A 51 -12.89 6.33 -7.60
N THR A 52 -12.87 5.92 -8.86
CA THR A 52 -12.92 4.49 -9.22
C THR A 52 -11.64 3.76 -8.80
N GLN A 53 -10.48 4.42 -8.88
CA GLN A 53 -9.21 3.83 -8.46
C GLN A 53 -9.13 3.59 -6.94
N ILE A 54 -9.75 4.46 -6.13
CA ILE A 54 -9.93 4.24 -4.69
C ILE A 54 -10.81 3.01 -4.44
N GLU A 55 -11.93 2.90 -5.16
CA GLU A 55 -12.84 1.75 -5.02
C GLU A 55 -12.15 0.43 -5.43
N ILE A 56 -11.34 0.43 -6.48
CA ILE A 56 -10.47 -0.72 -6.84
C ILE A 56 -9.50 -1.05 -5.71
N GLY A 57 -8.87 -0.04 -5.10
CA GLY A 57 -7.97 -0.24 -3.96
C GLY A 57 -8.65 -0.93 -2.78
N ARG A 58 -9.84 -0.44 -2.40
CA ARG A 58 -10.66 -1.02 -1.32
C ARG A 58 -11.11 -2.45 -1.63
N ALA A 59 -11.55 -2.70 -2.86
CA ALA A 59 -11.97 -4.03 -3.28
C ALA A 59 -10.79 -5.03 -3.31
N LYS A 60 -9.59 -4.59 -3.72
CA LYS A 60 -8.36 -5.39 -3.63
C LYS A 60 -8.00 -5.71 -2.19
N GLU A 61 -8.10 -4.73 -1.29
CA GLU A 61 -7.84 -4.95 0.14
C GLU A 61 -8.78 -6.00 0.74
N LYS A 62 -10.08 -5.94 0.42
CA LYS A 62 -11.06 -6.97 0.84
C LYS A 62 -10.67 -8.36 0.34
N LYS A 63 -10.26 -8.48 -0.93
CA LYS A 63 -9.82 -9.74 -1.53
C LYS A 63 -8.54 -10.26 -0.84
N ASP A 64 -7.55 -9.40 -0.69
CA ASP A 64 -6.25 -9.74 -0.10
C ASP A 64 -6.40 -10.16 1.37
N ALA A 65 -7.29 -9.52 2.13
CA ALA A 65 -7.62 -9.92 3.50
C ALA A 65 -8.22 -11.35 3.58
N LEU A 66 -9.02 -11.76 2.59
CA LEU A 66 -9.57 -13.12 2.51
C LEU A 66 -8.49 -14.14 2.14
N GLU A 67 -7.59 -13.80 1.21
CA GLU A 67 -6.44 -14.65 0.87
C GLU A 67 -5.49 -14.82 2.05
N LEU A 68 -5.23 -13.73 2.79
CA LEU A 68 -4.45 -13.76 4.01
C LEU A 68 -5.09 -14.68 5.06
N PHE A 69 -6.38 -14.51 5.34
CA PHE A 69 -7.09 -15.36 6.29
C PHE A 69 -6.93 -16.85 5.97
N LYS A 70 -7.03 -17.23 4.68
CA LYS A 70 -6.80 -18.61 4.25
C LYS A 70 -5.36 -19.06 4.50
N LYS A 71 -4.37 -18.20 4.23
CA LYS A 71 -2.95 -18.48 4.46
C LYS A 71 -2.67 -18.67 5.95
N ASP A 72 -3.18 -17.77 6.79
CA ASP A 72 -3.00 -17.82 8.24
C ASP A 72 -3.67 -19.05 8.85
N LEU A 73 -4.86 -19.42 8.39
CA LEU A 73 -5.53 -20.65 8.78
C LEU A 73 -4.67 -21.89 8.46
N GLY A 74 -4.04 -21.91 7.28
CA GLY A 74 -3.11 -22.97 6.89
C GLY A 74 -1.82 -23.00 7.71
N THR A 75 -1.33 -21.83 8.14
CA THR A 75 -0.17 -21.74 9.05
C THR A 75 -0.53 -22.21 10.46
N PHE A 76 -1.69 -21.79 10.98
CA PHE A 76 -2.21 -22.23 12.27
C PHE A 76 -2.33 -23.76 12.36
N VAL A 77 -2.96 -24.41 11.36
CA VAL A 77 -3.10 -25.87 11.34
C VAL A 77 -1.75 -26.57 11.37
N ARG A 78 -0.78 -26.12 10.55
CA ARG A 78 0.57 -26.71 10.51
C ARG A 78 1.33 -26.50 11.81
N MET A 79 1.24 -25.31 12.40
CA MET A 79 1.93 -24.98 13.64
C MET A 79 1.35 -25.74 14.83
N TYR A 80 0.02 -25.80 14.93
CA TYR A 80 -0.65 -26.59 15.96
C TYR A 80 -0.31 -28.08 15.85
N GLU A 81 -0.31 -28.65 14.64
CA GLU A 81 0.10 -30.05 14.40
C GLU A 81 1.54 -30.34 14.80
N PHE A 82 2.45 -29.37 14.60
CA PHE A 82 3.84 -29.50 15.00
C PHE A 82 4.01 -29.37 16.51
N LEU A 83 3.44 -28.33 17.11
CA LEU A 83 3.64 -28.05 18.53
C LEU A 83 2.90 -29.04 19.44
N SER A 84 1.74 -29.56 19.04
CA SER A 84 1.01 -30.59 19.79
C SER A 84 1.77 -31.92 19.89
N GLN A 85 2.84 -32.13 19.11
CA GLN A 85 3.73 -33.28 19.27
C GLN A 85 4.75 -33.09 20.39
N ILE A 86 5.00 -31.84 20.81
CA ILE A 86 6.08 -31.46 21.74
C ILE A 86 5.50 -30.98 23.08
N VAL A 87 4.36 -30.29 23.04
CA VAL A 87 3.72 -29.65 24.20
C VAL A 87 2.28 -30.15 24.31
N ASP A 88 1.92 -30.63 25.49
CA ASP A 88 0.52 -30.86 25.86
C ASP A 88 -0.09 -29.53 26.33
N TYR A 89 -1.10 -29.07 25.60
CA TYR A 89 -1.74 -27.78 25.84
C TYR A 89 -2.87 -27.83 26.87
N GLU A 90 -3.36 -29.03 27.23
CA GLU A 90 -4.52 -29.24 28.11
C GLU A 90 -5.77 -28.40 27.75
N ASP A 91 -5.85 -27.86 26.52
CA ASP A 91 -6.90 -26.97 26.05
C ASP A 91 -7.77 -27.66 24.99
N ALA A 92 -8.96 -28.08 25.43
CA ALA A 92 -9.93 -28.75 24.59
C ALA A 92 -10.58 -27.82 23.54
N GLU A 93 -10.62 -26.50 23.77
CA GLU A 93 -11.17 -25.55 22.79
C GLU A 93 -10.17 -25.32 21.65
N LEU A 94 -8.88 -25.23 21.98
CA LEU A 94 -7.81 -25.11 20.98
C LEU A 94 -7.73 -26.35 20.08
N GLU A 95 -7.92 -27.54 20.65
CA GLU A 95 -7.98 -28.79 19.88
C GLU A 95 -9.21 -28.83 18.94
N LYS A 96 -10.39 -28.42 19.42
CA LYS A 96 -11.60 -28.31 18.58
C LYS A 96 -11.39 -27.32 17.44
N LEU A 97 -10.75 -26.18 17.70
CA LEU A 97 -10.45 -25.17 16.70
C LEU A 97 -9.50 -25.70 15.63
N SER A 98 -8.45 -26.44 16.00
CA SER A 98 -7.50 -27.02 15.03
C SER A 98 -8.16 -28.06 14.12
N VAL A 99 -9.02 -28.92 14.67
CA VAL A 99 -9.78 -29.93 13.90
C VAL A 99 -10.77 -29.25 12.96
N TYR A 100 -11.44 -28.19 13.42
CA TYR A 100 -12.34 -27.38 12.59
C TYR A 100 -11.60 -26.68 11.45
N ALA A 101 -10.49 -26.00 11.76
CA ALA A 101 -9.64 -25.30 10.80
C ALA A 101 -9.09 -26.25 9.72
N ARG A 102 -8.62 -27.44 10.12
CA ARG A 102 -8.16 -28.49 9.21
C ARG A 102 -9.25 -28.95 8.24
N GLY A 103 -10.50 -29.06 8.71
CA GLY A 103 -11.64 -29.40 7.87
C GLY A 103 -12.13 -28.26 6.97
N LEU A 104 -11.99 -27.01 7.42
CA LEU A 104 -12.41 -25.82 6.68
C LEU A 104 -11.46 -25.49 5.52
N LEU A 105 -10.14 -25.61 5.74
CA LEU A 105 -9.10 -25.17 4.80
C LEU A 105 -9.28 -25.70 3.34
N PRO A 106 -9.57 -26.99 3.09
CA PRO A 106 -9.78 -27.51 1.73
C PRO A 106 -11.04 -26.94 1.04
N ASN A 107 -11.99 -26.42 1.83
CA ASN A 107 -13.25 -25.87 1.35
C ASN A 107 -13.16 -24.38 1.01
N LEU A 108 -12.07 -23.69 1.40
CA LEU A 108 -11.76 -22.30 1.04
C LEU A 108 -11.13 -22.23 -0.37
N LYS A 109 -11.82 -22.79 -1.37
CA LYS A 109 -11.39 -22.67 -2.76
C LYS A 109 -11.56 -21.21 -3.21
N VAL A 110 -10.47 -20.68 -3.73
CA VAL A 110 -10.41 -19.37 -4.39
C VAL A 110 -11.07 -19.58 -5.76
N LEU A 111 -12.11 -18.82 -6.06
CA LEU A 111 -12.70 -18.79 -7.40
C LEU A 111 -11.76 -17.99 -8.29
N ASP A 112 -11.13 -18.63 -9.28
CA ASP A 112 -10.50 -17.88 -10.36
C ASP A 112 -11.64 -17.42 -11.28
N LEU A 113 -11.93 -16.12 -11.24
CA LEU A 113 -12.79 -15.45 -12.23
C LEU A 113 -11.95 -14.95 -13.42
N GLN A 114 -10.70 -15.41 -13.57
CA GLN A 114 -10.02 -15.26 -14.84
C GLN A 114 -10.82 -16.03 -15.88
N GLU A 115 -11.57 -15.31 -16.72
CA GLU A 115 -11.85 -15.76 -18.08
C GLU A 115 -10.52 -16.29 -18.63
N ASP A 116 -10.54 -17.47 -19.25
CA ASP A 116 -9.41 -17.99 -20.01
C ASP A 116 -8.94 -16.86 -20.93
N ILE A 117 -7.83 -16.22 -20.56
CA ILE A 117 -7.18 -15.24 -21.43
C ILE A 117 -6.80 -16.03 -22.66
N ASP A 118 -7.44 -15.74 -23.79
CA ASP A 118 -7.12 -16.38 -25.06
C ASP A 118 -5.72 -15.92 -25.50
N LEU A 119 -4.71 -16.69 -25.09
CA LEU A 119 -3.30 -16.48 -25.41
C LEU A 119 -2.97 -16.86 -26.86
N SER A 120 -3.94 -17.23 -27.70
CA SER A 120 -3.74 -17.54 -29.12
C SER A 120 -3.14 -16.36 -29.91
N ALA A 121 -3.22 -15.14 -29.38
CA ALA A 121 -2.65 -13.92 -29.99
C ALA A 121 -1.21 -13.59 -29.53
N VAL A 122 -0.64 -14.32 -28.56
CA VAL A 122 0.72 -14.08 -28.05
C VAL A 122 1.69 -15.07 -28.67
N GLU A 123 2.12 -14.78 -29.90
CA GLU A 123 3.23 -15.50 -30.51
C GLU A 123 4.55 -15.09 -29.83
N MET A 124 5.21 -16.04 -29.16
CA MET A 124 6.47 -15.83 -28.45
C MET A 124 7.60 -15.51 -29.45
N THR A 125 7.84 -14.22 -29.73
CA THR A 125 8.85 -13.83 -30.73
C THR A 125 10.28 -13.76 -30.19
N HIS A 126 10.50 -13.54 -28.89
CA HIS A 126 11.85 -13.47 -28.30
C HIS A 126 11.91 -14.03 -26.88
N PHE A 127 12.70 -15.08 -26.67
CA PHE A 127 13.03 -15.64 -25.36
C PHE A 127 14.45 -15.19 -24.95
N SER A 128 14.57 -14.40 -23.88
CA SER A 128 15.87 -14.02 -23.30
C SER A 128 15.99 -14.57 -21.88
N LEU A 129 16.75 -15.68 -21.73
CA LEU A 129 17.16 -16.20 -20.43
C LEU A 129 18.27 -15.33 -19.86
N LYS A 130 17.96 -14.49 -18.87
CA LYS A 130 18.98 -13.87 -18.02
C LYS A 130 19.13 -14.68 -16.74
N ASN A 131 20.27 -15.39 -16.65
CA ASN A 131 20.65 -16.19 -15.50
C ASN A 131 20.95 -15.28 -14.31
N LYS A 132 19.99 -15.09 -13.40
CA LYS A 132 20.19 -14.33 -12.16
C LYS A 132 21.05 -15.17 -11.22
N ARG A 133 22.36 -14.85 -11.18
CA ARG A 133 23.39 -15.25 -10.20
C ARG A 133 23.09 -16.51 -9.37
N VAL A 134 23.92 -17.54 -9.55
CA VAL A 134 24.05 -18.66 -8.61
C VAL A 134 24.55 -18.12 -7.26
N GLN A 135 23.67 -18.03 -6.26
CA GLN A 135 24.09 -17.72 -4.90
C GLN A 135 24.69 -18.98 -4.26
N LYS A 136 25.93 -18.89 -3.80
CA LYS A 136 26.51 -19.89 -2.90
C LYS A 136 25.92 -19.68 -1.50
N ILE A 137 25.01 -20.55 -1.10
CA ILE A 137 24.50 -20.61 0.27
C ILE A 137 25.65 -21.07 1.16
N ASN A 138 26.09 -20.20 2.07
CA ASN A 138 27.12 -20.53 3.06
C ASN A 138 26.41 -21.01 4.33
N LEU A 139 26.21 -22.33 4.46
CA LEU A 139 25.71 -22.92 5.70
C LEU A 139 26.82 -22.90 6.74
N LYS A 140 26.85 -21.87 7.59
CA LYS A 140 27.53 -21.93 8.88
C LYS A 140 26.48 -22.01 9.98
N ASN A 141 26.75 -22.87 10.96
CA ASN A 141 25.94 -23.13 12.15
C ASN A 141 25.56 -21.83 12.87
N GLY A 142 24.40 -21.28 12.53
CA GLY A 142 23.70 -20.28 13.32
C GLY A 142 22.49 -20.97 13.93
N THR A 143 22.33 -20.83 15.25
CA THR A 143 21.07 -21.16 15.91
C THR A 143 19.97 -20.39 15.20
N LEU A 144 18.98 -21.11 14.66
CA LEU A 144 17.79 -20.49 14.12
C LEU A 144 16.99 -19.97 15.33
N ASP A 145 16.82 -18.65 15.43
CA ASP A 145 15.78 -18.11 16.30
C ASP A 145 14.44 -18.71 15.83
N PRO A 146 13.57 -19.19 16.74
CA PRO A 146 12.25 -19.64 16.36
C PRO A 146 11.54 -18.48 15.67
N GLU A 147 11.28 -18.65 14.37
CA GLU A 147 10.49 -17.74 13.58
C GLU A 147 9.13 -17.60 14.28
N ASN A 148 8.73 -16.39 14.69
CA ASN A 148 7.40 -16.13 15.25
C ASN A 148 6.36 -16.20 14.10
N PRO A 149 5.54 -17.26 13.97
CA PRO A 149 4.69 -17.45 12.80
C PRO A 149 3.31 -16.88 13.10
N GLY A 150 2.87 -15.90 12.31
CA GLY A 150 1.58 -15.22 12.51
C GLY A 150 1.61 -13.71 12.26
N GLU A 151 2.80 -13.11 12.09
CA GLU A 151 2.95 -11.73 11.62
C GLU A 151 2.88 -11.60 10.09
N GLY A 152 2.12 -12.49 9.44
CA GLY A 152 1.61 -12.21 8.12
C GLY A 152 0.57 -11.11 8.25
N LYS A 153 0.98 -9.85 8.47
CA LYS A 153 0.08 -8.74 8.18
C LYS A 153 -0.26 -8.84 6.70
N SER A 154 -1.55 -8.78 6.32
CA SER A 154 -2.00 -8.48 4.94
C SER A 154 -1.09 -7.38 4.52
N LYS A 155 -0.17 -7.66 3.57
CA LYS A 155 1.05 -6.87 3.33
C LYS A 155 0.71 -5.45 3.74
N GLU A 156 1.03 -5.09 4.99
CA GLU A 156 1.08 -3.70 5.34
C GLU A 156 2.28 -3.41 4.49
N THR A 157 2.00 -2.95 3.26
CA THR A 157 2.94 -2.18 2.48
C THR A 157 3.56 -1.38 3.59
N LYS A 158 4.86 -1.59 3.84
CA LYS A 158 5.60 -0.59 4.58
C LYS A 158 5.39 0.60 3.67
N THR A 159 4.27 1.29 3.86
CA THR A 159 3.85 2.43 3.13
C THR A 159 4.92 3.34 3.66
N ASP A 160 5.95 3.46 2.83
CA ASP A 160 7.02 4.42 2.99
C ASP A 160 6.35 5.67 3.60
N PRO A 161 6.85 6.24 4.70
CA PRO A 161 6.26 7.45 5.27
C PRO A 161 5.93 8.48 4.18
N LEU A 162 6.70 8.51 3.08
CA LEU A 162 6.39 9.27 1.87
C LEU A 162 5.11 8.81 1.13
N SER A 163 4.88 7.51 0.95
CA SER A 163 3.66 6.98 0.33
C SER A 163 2.38 7.28 1.12
N VAL A 164 2.42 7.26 2.47
CA VAL A 164 1.26 7.70 3.29
C VAL A 164 0.98 9.19 3.08
N ILE A 165 2.04 9.99 3.01
CA ILE A 165 1.93 11.42 2.75
C ILE A 165 1.37 11.65 1.34
N ILE A 166 1.85 10.93 0.34
CA ILE A 166 1.35 11.00 -1.05
C ILE A 166 -0.12 10.61 -1.10
N GLU A 167 -0.54 9.52 -0.45
CA GLU A 167 -1.94 9.10 -0.40
C GLU A 167 -2.83 10.19 0.21
N LYS A 168 -2.43 10.77 1.35
CA LYS A 168 -3.15 11.89 1.97
C LYS A 168 -3.15 13.15 1.11
N MET A 169 -2.08 13.41 0.37
CA MET A 169 -2.04 14.52 -0.59
C MET A 169 -2.98 14.29 -1.76
N ASN A 170 -3.11 13.04 -2.23
CA ASN A 170 -4.04 12.67 -3.28
C ASN A 170 -5.49 12.80 -2.83
N GLU A 171 -5.79 12.59 -1.54
CA GLU A 171 -7.12 12.87 -0.96
C GLU A 171 -7.44 14.36 -0.91
N LEU A 172 -6.44 15.22 -0.71
CA LEU A 172 -6.62 16.67 -0.50
C LEU A 172 -6.50 17.51 -1.78
N PHE A 173 -5.72 17.06 -2.76
CA PHE A 173 -5.38 17.81 -3.96
C PHE A 173 -5.69 17.01 -5.22
N SER A 174 -6.35 17.64 -6.20
CA SER A 174 -6.67 17.05 -7.50
C SER A 174 -5.97 17.81 -8.63
N GLY A 175 -5.64 17.11 -9.72
CA GLY A 175 -4.98 17.71 -10.90
C GLY A 175 -3.86 16.84 -11.46
N ASP A 176 -3.27 17.28 -12.57
CA ASP A 176 -2.13 16.63 -13.23
C ASP A 176 -0.81 16.96 -12.50
N LEU A 177 -0.67 16.44 -11.28
CA LEU A 177 0.47 16.66 -10.41
C LEU A 177 1.16 15.33 -10.11
N THR A 178 2.48 15.28 -10.31
CA THR A 178 3.25 14.09 -9.96
C THR A 178 3.40 13.95 -8.45
N ASP A 179 3.73 12.75 -7.98
CA ASP A 179 3.99 12.50 -6.56
C ASP A 179 5.15 13.36 -6.04
N GLN A 180 6.16 13.62 -6.88
CA GLN A 180 7.29 14.47 -6.54
C GLN A 180 6.87 15.94 -6.39
N ASP A 181 5.96 16.44 -7.23
CA ASP A 181 5.44 17.80 -7.12
C ASP A 181 4.73 18.00 -5.77
N LYS A 182 3.93 17.02 -5.35
CA LYS A 182 3.22 17.02 -4.05
C LYS A 182 4.19 17.01 -2.87
N ILE A 183 5.22 16.16 -2.93
CA ILE A 183 6.26 16.09 -1.89
C ILE A 183 7.02 17.41 -1.79
N ASN A 184 7.44 17.98 -2.93
CA ASN A 184 8.17 19.24 -2.98
C ASN A 184 7.31 20.39 -2.45
N TYR A 185 6.02 20.40 -2.77
CA TYR A 185 5.08 21.41 -2.31
C TYR A 185 4.89 21.38 -0.79
N ILE A 186 4.65 20.21 -0.19
CA ILE A 186 4.58 20.08 1.28
C ILE A 186 5.86 20.58 1.92
N ASN A 187 7.02 20.17 1.41
CA ASN A 187 8.30 20.58 2.01
C ASN A 187 8.47 22.09 1.96
N THR A 188 8.15 22.72 0.83
CA THR A 188 8.25 24.18 0.68
C THR A 188 7.34 24.90 1.68
N VAL A 189 6.07 24.51 1.77
CA VAL A 189 5.11 25.14 2.71
C VAL A 189 5.51 24.87 4.16
N LYS A 190 5.92 23.64 4.49
CA LYS A 190 6.39 23.25 5.83
C LYS A 190 7.61 24.08 6.24
N ASP A 191 8.60 24.19 5.36
CA ASP A 191 9.81 24.97 5.63
C ASP A 191 9.44 26.45 5.84
N LYS A 192 8.50 26.99 5.07
CA LYS A 192 8.01 28.37 5.24
C LYS A 192 7.27 28.58 6.56
N VAL A 193 6.42 27.64 6.98
CA VAL A 193 5.75 27.67 8.29
C VAL A 193 6.76 27.62 9.44
N MET A 194 7.85 26.86 9.28
CA MET A 194 8.91 26.74 10.28
C MET A 194 9.72 28.03 10.49
N GLU A 195 9.67 28.99 9.57
CA GLU A 195 10.24 30.33 9.75
C GLU A 195 9.46 31.19 10.75
N ASN A 196 8.22 30.79 11.11
CA ASN A 196 7.39 31.52 12.06
C ASN A 196 7.69 31.09 13.52
N ASP A 197 8.51 31.88 14.21
CA ASP A 197 8.93 31.62 15.60
C ASP A 197 7.76 31.45 16.57
N ALA A 198 6.67 32.19 16.40
CA ALA A 198 5.50 32.12 17.28
C ALA A 198 4.80 30.76 17.15
N VAL A 199 4.69 30.26 15.92
CA VAL A 199 4.12 28.94 15.62
C VAL A 199 5.03 27.82 16.14
N MET A 200 6.34 27.97 15.99
CA MET A 200 7.31 27.00 16.51
C MET A 200 7.26 26.90 18.04
N GLN A 201 7.06 28.00 18.75
CA GLN A 201 6.84 27.98 20.20
C GLN A 201 5.53 27.29 20.59
N GLN A 202 4.45 27.51 19.83
CA GLN A 202 3.18 26.82 20.05
C GLN A 202 3.34 25.30 19.87
N LEU A 203 4.06 24.86 18.85
CA LEU A 203 4.34 23.44 18.57
C LEU A 203 5.16 22.74 19.66
N GLN A 204 6.07 23.46 20.32
CA GLN A 204 6.89 22.88 21.41
C GLN A 204 6.12 22.73 22.73
N THR A 205 5.07 23.54 22.93
CA THR A 205 4.43 23.68 24.24
C THR A 205 3.05 23.00 24.30
N ASN A 206 2.38 22.78 23.16
CA ASN A 206 1.00 22.33 23.10
C ASN A 206 0.83 20.99 22.36
N SER A 207 -0.28 20.28 22.62
CA SER A 207 -0.63 19.08 21.84
C SER A 207 -1.03 19.44 20.40
N LYS A 208 -1.00 18.46 19.49
CA LYS A 208 -1.37 18.67 18.07
C LYS A 208 -2.78 19.23 17.92
N GLU A 209 -3.73 18.72 18.70
CA GLU A 209 -5.13 19.16 18.70
C GLU A 209 -5.25 20.61 19.17
N GLN A 210 -4.47 21.00 20.18
CA GLN A 210 -4.45 22.38 20.68
C GLN A 210 -3.79 23.34 19.69
N VAL A 211 -2.70 22.93 19.03
CA VAL A 211 -2.05 23.72 17.98
C VAL A 211 -3.00 23.97 16.82
N MET A 212 -3.76 22.95 16.39
CA MET A 212 -4.76 23.08 15.32
C MET A 212 -5.93 24.01 15.66
N LEU A 213 -6.19 24.27 16.95
CA LEU A 213 -7.20 25.23 17.41
C LEU A 213 -6.64 26.65 17.61
N GLY A 214 -5.32 26.80 17.54
CA GLY A 214 -4.62 28.08 17.69
C GLY A 214 -4.35 28.76 16.35
N ASP A 215 -3.22 29.46 16.24
CA ASP A 215 -2.87 30.27 15.06
C ASP A 215 -2.20 29.45 13.94
N PHE A 216 -1.92 28.17 14.17
CA PHE A 216 -1.25 27.30 13.19
C PHE A 216 -1.97 27.24 11.84
N PRO A 217 -3.31 27.07 11.75
CA PRO A 217 -3.99 27.07 10.44
C PRO A 217 -3.86 28.39 9.69
N VAL A 218 -3.84 29.52 10.41
CA VAL A 218 -3.64 30.85 9.82
C VAL A 218 -2.23 30.97 9.29
N ALA A 219 -1.23 30.58 10.08
CA ALA A 219 0.17 30.60 9.65
C ALA A 219 0.45 29.68 8.45
N VAL A 220 -0.22 28.53 8.36
CA VAL A 220 -0.16 27.66 7.17
C VAL A 220 -0.73 28.39 5.95
N THR A 221 -1.85 29.10 6.11
CA THR A 221 -2.47 29.87 5.01
C THR A 221 -1.54 31.00 4.55
N ASP A 222 -0.97 31.76 5.49
CA ASP A 222 -0.02 32.82 5.19
C ASP A 222 1.23 32.27 4.49
N ALA A 223 1.76 31.15 4.97
CA ALA A 223 2.91 30.49 4.34
C ALA A 223 2.62 30.01 2.92
N ILE A 224 1.39 29.56 2.62
CA ILE A 224 0.97 29.20 1.25
C ILE A 224 1.00 30.43 0.35
N VAL A 225 0.44 31.56 0.80
CA VAL A 225 0.43 32.82 0.05
C VAL A 225 1.85 33.31 -0.20
N ASP A 226 2.68 33.37 0.85
CA ASP A 226 4.07 33.82 0.74
C ASP A 226 4.89 32.93 -0.19
N THR A 227 4.67 31.61 -0.14
CA THR A 227 5.34 30.66 -1.03
C THR A 227 4.94 30.89 -2.49
N MET A 228 3.67 31.15 -2.75
CA MET A 228 3.17 31.44 -4.09
C MET A 228 3.77 32.75 -4.63
N ASP A 229 3.81 33.80 -3.82
CA ASP A 229 4.37 35.10 -4.21
C ASP A 229 5.88 35.02 -4.43
N ALA A 230 6.60 34.31 -3.57
CA ALA A 230 8.03 34.06 -3.74
C ALA A 230 8.30 33.27 -5.02
N HIS A 231 7.55 32.20 -5.27
CA HIS A 231 7.69 31.39 -6.49
C HIS A 231 7.42 32.22 -7.76
N ASN A 232 6.34 33.00 -7.78
CA ASN A 232 6.02 33.87 -8.91
C ASN A 232 7.10 34.93 -9.14
N THR A 233 7.64 35.52 -8.07
CA THR A 233 8.71 36.51 -8.15
C THR A 233 10.01 35.91 -8.72
N LEU A 234 10.42 34.75 -8.20
CA LEU A 234 11.60 34.03 -8.67
C LEU A 234 11.45 33.59 -10.13
N ALA A 235 10.31 33.02 -10.49
CA ALA A 235 10.01 32.62 -11.87
C ALA A 235 10.04 33.83 -12.82
N THR A 236 9.44 34.95 -12.43
CA THR A 236 9.43 36.17 -13.24
C THR A 236 10.85 36.69 -13.48
N GLN A 237 11.70 36.77 -12.46
CA GLN A 237 13.09 37.19 -12.60
C GLN A 237 13.90 36.24 -13.47
N ALA A 238 13.75 34.92 -13.25
CA ALA A 238 14.46 33.90 -14.00
C ALA A 238 14.08 33.86 -15.49
N LEU A 239 12.85 34.25 -15.84
CA LEU A 239 12.36 34.28 -17.22
C LEU A 239 12.56 35.63 -17.92
N SER A 240 12.67 36.72 -17.16
CA SER A 240 12.73 38.08 -17.72
C SER A 240 14.17 38.62 -17.88
N GLU A 241 15.14 38.07 -17.14
CA GLU A 241 16.53 38.54 -17.16
C GLU A 241 17.50 37.45 -17.64
N ASP A 242 18.04 37.59 -18.85
CA ASP A 242 18.97 36.62 -19.46
C ASP A 242 20.15 36.25 -18.54
N LYS A 243 20.68 37.22 -17.80
CA LYS A 243 21.79 37.01 -16.86
C LYS A 243 21.38 36.10 -15.70
N ILE A 244 20.18 36.30 -15.15
CA ILE A 244 19.64 35.47 -14.07
C ILE A 244 19.34 34.08 -14.60
N GLN A 245 18.71 33.99 -15.78
CA GLN A 245 18.41 32.71 -16.44
C GLN A 245 19.66 31.86 -16.65
N GLN A 246 20.72 32.44 -17.23
CA GLN A 246 21.98 31.72 -17.49
C GLN A 246 22.69 31.33 -16.20
N GLY A 247 22.70 32.20 -15.19
CA GLY A 247 23.26 31.90 -13.87
C GLY A 247 22.52 30.77 -13.18
N PHE A 248 21.19 30.79 -13.22
CA PHE A 248 20.33 29.77 -12.61
C PHE A 248 20.46 28.42 -13.32
N ALA A 249 20.49 28.40 -14.66
CA ALA A 249 20.71 27.19 -15.45
C ALA A 249 22.05 26.52 -15.11
N LYS A 250 23.12 27.32 -14.95
CA LYS A 250 24.44 26.79 -14.54
C LYS A 250 24.39 26.20 -13.13
N LEU A 251 23.71 26.87 -12.20
CA LEU A 251 23.57 26.39 -10.83
C LEU A 251 22.79 25.06 -10.78
N ILE A 252 21.69 24.94 -11.53
CA ILE A 252 20.94 23.68 -11.65
C ILE A 252 21.85 22.56 -12.19
N LEU A 253 22.62 22.86 -13.24
CA LEU A 253 23.53 21.90 -13.84
C LEU A 253 24.58 21.39 -12.82
N ASP A 254 25.17 22.29 -12.04
CA ASP A 254 26.14 21.95 -10.99
C ASP A 254 25.51 21.08 -9.89
N VAL A 255 24.27 21.38 -9.47
CA VAL A 255 23.52 20.59 -8.48
C VAL A 255 23.23 19.18 -9.00
N ILE A 256 22.74 19.05 -10.23
CA ILE A 256 22.46 17.75 -10.85
C ILE A 256 23.74 16.93 -10.94
N TYR A 257 24.84 17.52 -11.40
CA TYR A 257 26.13 16.83 -11.52
C TYR A 257 26.64 16.28 -10.18
N LYS A 258 26.44 17.05 -9.09
CA LYS A 258 26.79 16.63 -7.74
C LYS A 258 25.92 15.45 -7.26
N GLU A 259 24.64 15.45 -7.61
CA GLU A 259 23.70 14.40 -7.19
C GLU A 259 23.91 13.09 -7.95
N ILE A 260 24.23 13.14 -9.25
CA ILE A 260 24.54 11.96 -10.07
C ILE A 260 26.00 11.47 -9.91
N GLY A 261 26.83 12.18 -9.14
CA GLY A 261 28.22 11.81 -8.84
C GLY A 261 29.18 11.89 -10.04
N VAL A 262 28.92 12.80 -10.98
CA VAL A 262 29.72 12.95 -12.22
C VAL A 262 30.77 14.07 -12.13
N VAL A 263 31.03 14.60 -10.93
CA VAL A 263 32.13 15.56 -10.66
C VAL A 263 32.92 15.16 -9.42
#